data_AF-A0A564Y0X1-F1
#
_entry.id   AF-A0A564Y0X1-F1
#
_cell.length_a   1.000
_cell.length_b   1.000
_cell.length_c   1.000
_cell.angle_alpha   90.00
_cell.angle_beta   90.00
_cell.angle_gamma   90.00
#
_symmetry.space_group_name_H-M   'P 1'
#
loop_
_entity.id
_entity.type
_entity.pdbx_description
1 polymer ?
#
loop_
_entity_poly.entity_id
_entity_poly.type
_entity_poly.pdbx_seq_one_letter_code
_entity_poly.pdbx_strand_id
1 'polypeptide(L)'
;MLDEMATTDPVSYQKFIFEQMKRLPELISQPQCRGFLKCTLNECCPIFINICEWQLIDKPKSETAPIPLYCGSIYNVDNVKVTCIAMNPMVFVRYNFSQTSNR
;
A
#
# COMPACT_ATOMS: atom_id res chain seq x y z
N MET A 1 -16.69 -26.88 -1.95
CA MET A 1 -15.57 -26.95 -2.93
C MET A 1 -14.23 -27.15 -2.23
N LEU A 2 -13.81 -26.29 -1.28
CA LEU A 2 -12.60 -26.53 -0.50
C LEU A 2 -12.74 -27.71 0.48
N ASP A 3 -13.90 -27.86 1.12
CA ASP A 3 -14.16 -28.97 2.06
C ASP A 3 -14.21 -30.34 1.34
N GLU A 4 -14.69 -30.34 0.10
CA GLU A 4 -14.69 -31.50 -0.78
C GLU A 4 -13.26 -31.88 -1.18
N MET A 5 -12.42 -30.90 -1.55
CA MET A 5 -11.00 -31.13 -1.85
C MET A 5 -10.23 -31.64 -0.62
N ALA A 6 -10.53 -31.12 0.58
CA ALA A 6 -9.92 -31.60 1.82
C ALA A 6 -10.22 -33.09 2.10
N THR A 7 -11.36 -33.58 1.60
CA THR A 7 -11.79 -34.98 1.78
C THR A 7 -11.29 -35.88 0.63
N THR A 8 -11.31 -35.38 -0.61
CA THR A 8 -11.05 -36.17 -1.82
C THR A 8 -9.59 -36.15 -2.28
N ASP A 9 -8.89 -35.03 -2.08
CA ASP A 9 -7.46 -34.87 -2.38
C ASP A 9 -6.77 -33.95 -1.35
N PRO A 10 -6.47 -34.49 -0.14
CA PRO A 10 -5.87 -33.73 0.95
C PRO A 10 -4.50 -33.13 0.59
N VAL A 11 -3.75 -33.76 -0.32
CA VAL A 11 -2.43 -33.29 -0.75
C VAL A 11 -2.56 -32.03 -1.59
N SER A 12 -3.49 -32.00 -2.54
CA SER A 12 -3.77 -30.79 -3.32
C SER A 12 -4.39 -29.69 -2.46
N TYR A 13 -5.25 -30.04 -1.50
CA TYR A 13 -5.77 -29.09 -0.52
C TYR A 13 -4.63 -28.44 0.29
N GLN A 14 -3.70 -29.25 0.82
CA GLN A 14 -2.55 -28.74 1.57
C GLN A 14 -1.67 -27.82 0.72
N LYS A 15 -1.40 -28.19 -0.53
CA LYS A 15 -0.67 -27.34 -1.48
C LYS A 15 -1.39 -26.01 -1.71
N PHE A 16 -2.71 -26.05 -1.90
CA PHE A 16 -3.52 -24.84 -2.08
C PHE A 16 -3.39 -23.91 -0.87
N ILE A 17 -3.58 -24.41 0.34
CA ILE A 17 -3.45 -23.62 1.58
C ILE A 17 -2.03 -23.05 1.69
N PHE A 18 -1.00 -23.85 1.42
CA PHE A 18 0.39 -23.40 1.46
C PHE A 18 0.66 -22.26 0.47
N GLU A 19 0.14 -22.34 -0.75
CA GLU A 19 0.26 -21.25 -1.74
C GLU A 19 -0.49 -19.98 -1.29
N GLN A 20 -1.65 -20.09 -0.65
CA GLN A 20 -2.34 -18.91 -0.09
C GLN A 20 -1.53 -18.29 1.06
N MET A 21 -0.93 -19.10 1.91
CA MET A 21 -0.12 -18.63 3.04
C MET A 21 1.12 -17.84 2.59
N LYS A 22 1.67 -18.10 1.40
CA LYS A 22 2.78 -17.30 0.85
C LYS A 22 2.39 -15.85 0.56
N ARG A 23 1.11 -15.59 0.25
CA ARG A 23 0.59 -14.24 0.00
C ARG A 23 0.15 -13.53 1.27
N LEU A 24 0.00 -14.28 2.36
CA LEU A 24 -0.48 -13.74 3.64
C LEU A 24 0.37 -12.56 4.15
N PRO A 25 1.73 -12.59 4.09
CA PRO A 25 2.54 -11.46 4.53
C PRO A 25 2.22 -10.15 3.80
N GLU A 26 1.95 -10.22 2.50
CA GLU A 26 1.57 -9.05 1.69
C GLU A 26 0.16 -8.57 2.07
N LEU A 27 -0.78 -9.51 2.25
CA LEU A 27 -2.17 -9.22 2.62
C LEU A 27 -2.31 -8.60 4.03
N ILE A 28 -1.47 -8.99 4.98
CA ILE A 28 -1.48 -8.45 6.34
C ILE A 28 -0.48 -7.30 6.54
N SER A 29 0.28 -6.95 5.51
CA SER A 29 1.26 -5.87 5.59
C SER A 29 0.56 -4.55 5.88
N GLN A 30 1.21 -3.70 6.67
CA GLN A 30 0.75 -2.33 6.90
C GLN A 30 1.47 -1.37 5.94
N PRO A 31 0.81 -0.28 5.51
CA PRO A 31 1.47 0.77 4.74
C PRO A 31 2.70 1.31 5.51
N GLN A 32 3.82 1.45 4.81
CA GLN A 32 5.06 2.00 5.36
C GLN A 32 5.24 3.44 4.90
N CYS A 33 5.26 4.39 5.83
CA CYS A 33 5.46 5.80 5.50
C CYS A 33 6.88 6.04 4.98
N ARG A 34 7.00 6.73 3.84
CA ARG A 34 8.27 7.08 3.19
C ARG A 34 8.55 8.58 3.24
N GLY A 35 7.52 9.40 3.44
CA GLY A 35 7.63 10.84 3.55
C GLY A 35 6.27 11.49 3.68
N PHE A 36 6.23 12.82 3.65
CA PHE A 36 4.98 13.57 3.71
C PHE A 36 5.05 14.82 2.84
N LEU A 37 3.89 15.26 2.40
CA LEU A 37 3.70 16.57 1.79
C LEU A 37 2.87 17.43 2.73
N LYS A 38 3.25 18.70 2.88
CA LYS A 38 2.39 19.72 3.48
C LYS A 38 1.74 20.49 2.34
N CYS A 39 0.43 20.41 2.25
CA CYS A 39 -0.36 21.16 1.27
C CYS A 39 -1.24 22.17 2.00
N THR A 40 -1.60 23.27 1.34
CA THR A 40 -2.55 24.24 1.87
C THR A 40 -3.73 24.31 0.92
N LEU A 41 -4.93 24.01 1.42
CA LEU A 41 -6.16 24.19 0.65
C LEU A 41 -6.71 25.60 0.90
N ASN A 42 -6.79 26.41 -0.16
CA ASN A 42 -7.37 27.75 -0.15
C ASN A 42 -6.80 28.64 0.97
N GLU A 43 -5.48 28.59 1.16
CA GLU A 43 -4.68 29.41 2.11
C GLU A 43 -4.98 29.24 3.62
N CYS A 44 -6.11 28.66 4.01
CA CYS A 44 -6.56 28.66 5.41
C CYS A 44 -6.35 27.32 6.15
N CYS A 45 -6.26 26.20 5.43
CA CYS A 45 -6.27 24.87 6.06
C CYS A 45 -5.08 24.02 5.58
N PRO A 46 -3.98 23.92 6.35
CA PRO A 46 -2.93 22.98 6.02
C PRO A 46 -3.44 21.54 6.16
N ILE A 47 -3.11 20.70 5.19
CA ILE A 47 -3.29 19.26 5.24
C ILE A 47 -1.94 18.59 5.01
N PHE A 48 -1.63 17.60 5.84
CA PHE A 48 -0.48 16.74 5.65
C PHE A 48 -0.92 15.47 4.93
N ILE A 49 -0.17 15.10 3.90
CA ILE A 49 -0.40 13.89 3.11
C ILE A 49 0.81 13.00 3.32
N ASN A 50 0.67 11.95 4.12
CA ASN A 50 1.69 10.93 4.27
C ASN A 50 1.75 10.09 2.99
N ILE A 51 2.95 9.96 2.43
CA ILE A 51 3.23 9.14 1.26
C ILE A 51 3.76 7.81 1.75
N CYS A 52 2.99 6.76 1.57
CA CYS A 52 3.29 5.42 2.02
C CYS A 52 3.52 4.46 0.84
N GLU A 53 4.33 3.44 1.07
CA GLU A 53 4.36 2.26 0.22
C GLU A 53 3.54 1.12 0.82
N TRP A 54 2.90 0.31 0.00
CA TRP A 54 2.13 -0.83 0.47
C TRP A 54 2.09 -1.97 -0.57
N GLN A 55 2.49 -3.18 -0.16
CA GLN A 55 2.54 -4.34 -1.05
C GLN A 55 1.17 -4.75 -1.60
N LEU A 56 0.10 -4.44 -0.86
CA LEU A 56 -1.26 -4.76 -1.26
C LEU A 56 -1.74 -3.99 -2.50
N ILE A 57 -1.08 -2.89 -2.84
CA ILE A 57 -1.49 -2.05 -3.98
C ILE A 57 -0.90 -2.62 -5.26
N ASP A 58 -1.73 -2.72 -6.29
CA ASP A 58 -1.32 -3.20 -7.59
C ASP A 58 -0.18 -2.38 -8.20
N LYS A 59 0.71 -3.07 -8.90
CA LYS A 59 1.74 -2.45 -9.72
C LYS A 59 1.11 -1.69 -10.90
N PRO A 60 1.67 -0.55 -11.33
CA PRO A 60 1.30 0.05 -12.60
C PRO A 60 1.40 -0.96 -13.74
N LYS A 61 0.42 -0.98 -14.63
CA LYS A 61 0.35 -1.96 -15.73
C LYS A 61 1.43 -1.75 -16.80
N SER A 62 1.92 -0.53 -16.93
CA SER A 62 3.00 -0.14 -17.84
C SER A 62 3.66 1.14 -17.36
N GLU A 63 4.70 1.56 -18.07
CA GLU A 63 5.43 2.79 -17.73
C GLU A 63 4.62 4.07 -17.87
N THR A 64 3.69 4.09 -18.83
CA THR A 64 2.83 5.23 -19.16
C THR A 64 1.45 5.13 -18.52
N ALA A 65 1.12 3.98 -17.93
CA ALA A 65 -0.13 3.79 -17.22
C ALA A 65 -0.18 4.64 -15.94
N PRO A 66 -1.36 5.11 -15.54
CA PRO A 66 -1.56 5.75 -14.24
C PRO A 66 -1.09 4.85 -13.08
N ILE A 67 -0.54 5.47 -12.04
CA ILE A 67 -0.10 4.78 -10.83
C ILE A 67 -1.33 4.48 -9.96
N PRO A 68 -1.59 3.20 -9.59
CA PRO A 68 -2.63 2.87 -8.63
C PRO A 68 -2.31 3.47 -7.26
N LEU A 69 -3.32 4.09 -6.66
CA LEU A 69 -3.23 4.79 -5.39
C LEU A 69 -4.37 4.33 -4.47
N TYR A 70 -4.03 4.06 -3.22
CA TYR A 70 -5.02 4.01 -2.14
C TYR A 70 -4.99 5.34 -1.41
N CYS A 71 -6.16 5.92 -1.16
CA CYS A 71 -6.30 7.15 -0.39
C CYS A 71 -7.11 6.86 0.87
N GLY A 72 -6.50 7.08 2.03
CA GLY A 72 -7.16 6.95 3.32
C GLY A 72 -8.14 8.11 3.56
N SER A 73 -9.03 7.90 4.53
CA SER A 73 -9.86 8.99 5.04
C SER A 73 -9.00 10.10 5.65
N ILE A 74 -9.53 11.32 5.63
CA ILE A 74 -8.91 12.44 6.34
C ILE A 74 -9.22 12.30 7.82
N TYR A 75 -8.20 12.43 8.67
CA TYR A 75 -8.30 12.45 10.12
C TYR A 75 -7.59 13.68 10.69
N ASN A 76 -7.83 13.98 11.98
CA ASN A 76 -7.19 15.11 12.65
C ASN A 76 -6.13 14.61 13.64
N VAL A 77 -4.97 15.25 13.63
CA VAL A 77 -3.89 15.08 14.62
C VAL A 77 -3.56 16.47 15.14
N ASP A 78 -3.76 16.73 16.44
CA ASP A 78 -3.47 18.02 17.07
C ASP A 78 -4.06 19.25 16.32
N ASN A 79 -5.33 19.15 15.92
CA ASN A 79 -6.06 20.14 15.09
C ASN A 79 -5.53 20.35 13.66
N VAL A 80 -4.64 19.47 13.19
CA VAL A 80 -4.13 19.46 11.82
C VAL A 80 -4.77 18.32 11.05
N LYS A 81 -5.23 18.60 9.82
CA LYS A 81 -5.79 17.58 8.93
C LYS A 81 -4.65 16.74 8.36
N VAL A 82 -4.82 15.42 8.39
CA VAL A 82 -3.86 14.45 7.88
C VAL A 82 -4.61 13.42 7.04
N THR A 83 -3.99 12.96 5.97
CA THR A 83 -4.40 11.75 5.24
C THR A 83 -3.17 10.96 4.84
N CYS A 84 -3.36 9.70 4.46
CA CYS A 84 -2.31 8.83 3.93
C CYS A 84 -2.68 8.41 2.51
N ILE A 85 -1.73 8.54 1.60
CA ILE A 85 -1.79 7.87 0.30
C ILE A 85 -0.81 6.71 0.32
N ALA A 86 -1.16 5.62 -0.35
CA ALA A 86 -0.26 4.50 -0.53
C ALA A 86 -0.13 4.13 -2.01
N MET A 87 1.05 3.66 -2.40
CA MET A 87 1.37 3.15 -3.74
C MET A 87 2.17 1.85 -3.63
N ASN A 88 2.23 1.07 -4.72
CA ASN A 88 3.11 -0.09 -4.74
C ASN A 88 4.60 0.32 -4.55
N PRO A 89 5.42 -0.42 -3.78
CA PRO A 89 6.83 -0.12 -3.56
C PRO A 89 7.67 0.05 -4.84
N MET A 90 7.27 -0.60 -5.95
CA MET A 90 7.93 -0.43 -7.25
C MET A 90 7.94 1.03 -7.72
N VAL A 91 6.91 1.82 -7.38
CA VAL A 91 6.84 3.25 -7.71
C VAL A 91 7.98 4.01 -7.03
N PHE A 92 8.26 3.72 -5.76
CA PHE A 92 9.31 4.39 -5.00
C PHE A 92 10.69 4.10 -5.57
N VAL A 93 10.94 2.85 -5.95
CA VAL A 93 12.19 2.43 -6.61
C VAL A 93 12.33 3.12 -7.97
N ARG A 94 11.28 3.09 -8.79
CA ARG A 94 11.30 3.63 -10.16
C ARG A 94 11.58 5.14 -10.20
N TYR A 95 10.98 5.89 -9.28
CA TYR A 95 11.12 7.35 -9.23
C TYR A 95 12.15 7.81 -8.19
N ASN A 96 12.93 6.89 -7.62
CA ASN A 96 13.96 7.16 -6.62
C ASN A 96 13.50 8.05 -5.46
N PHE A 97 12.30 7.77 -4.92
CA PHE A 97 11.74 8.53 -3.80
C PHE A 97 12.60 8.46 -2.53
N SER A 98 13.52 7.49 -2.45
CA SER A 98 14.36 7.20 -1.28
C SER A 98 15.64 8.05 -1.16
N GLN A 99 15.74 9.21 -1.82
CA GLN A 99 16.90 10.10 -1.66
C GLN A 99 16.52 11.54 -1.31
N THR A 100 15.82 11.75 -0.18
CA THR A 100 16.04 12.99 0.57
C THR A 100 17.30 12.80 1.39
N SER A 101 18.42 13.17 0.79
CA SER A 101 19.69 13.42 1.48
C SER A 101 19.40 14.27 2.72
N ASN A 102 19.75 13.73 3.90
CA ASN A 102 19.85 14.50 5.14
C ASN A 102 20.71 15.75 4.83
N ARG A 103 20.08 16.93 4.83
CA ARG A 103 20.75 18.23 4.84
C ARG A 103 20.03 19.12 5.84
#